data_AF-A0A9D7NG28-F1
#
_entry.id   AF-A0A9D7NG28-F1
#
_cell.length_a   1.000
_cell.length_b   1.000
_cell.length_c   1.000
_cell.angle_alpha   90.00
_cell.angle_beta   90.00
_cell.angle_gamma   90.00
#
_symmetry.space_group_name_H-M   'P 1'
#
loop_
_entity.id
_entity.type
_entity.pdbx_description
1 polymer ?
#
loop_
_entity_poly.entity_id
_entity_poly.type
_entity_poly.pdbx_seq_one_letter_code
_entity_poly.pdbx_strand_id
1 'polypeptide(L)' 'MQNHHSTLKRIVYVGDAAWDVYTTRNLEMDFVGIRHGHDHDVLLHLGATQVLSNFLNFDLFIKAIEAATPPLANSARENI' A
#
# COMPACT_ATOMS: atom_id res chain seq x y z
N MET A 1 31.44 16.85 -7.63
CA MET A 1 30.32 17.24 -6.75
C MET A 1 29.61 15.97 -6.34
N GLN A 2 29.81 15.47 -5.12
CA GLN A 2 29.12 14.26 -4.66
C GLN A 2 27.81 14.67 -3.98
N ASN A 3 26.68 14.37 -4.62
CA ASN A 3 25.36 14.55 -4.02
C ASN A 3 25.19 13.53 -2.89
N HIS A 4 25.43 13.96 -1.65
CA HIS A 4 25.14 13.18 -0.45
C HIS A 4 23.64 13.22 -0.19
N HIS A 5 22.87 12.37 -0.86
CA HIS A 5 21.51 12.10 -0.43
C HIS A 5 21.56 11.23 0.82
N SER A 6 20.90 11.66 1.90
CA SER A 6 20.66 10.82 3.07
C SER A 6 20.09 9.47 2.62
N THR A 7 20.59 8.37 3.19
CA THR A 7 20.09 7.03 2.86
C THR A 7 18.58 6.95 3.09
N LEU A 8 17.84 6.51 2.05
CA LEU A 8 16.39 6.29 2.16
C LEU A 8 16.15 5.13 3.12
N LYS A 9 15.44 5.42 4.22
CA LYS A 9 15.18 4.42 5.27
C LYS A 9 13.98 3.54 4.98
N ARG A 10 12.99 4.07 4.26
CA ARG A 10 11.73 3.39 3.94
C ARG A 10 11.06 4.08 2.75
N ILE A 11 10.37 3.30 1.92
CA ILE A 11 9.55 3.79 0.81
C ILE A 11 8.19 3.12 0.94
N VAL A 12 7.12 3.91 0.95
CA VAL A 12 5.74 3.42 1.02
C VAL A 12 4.97 3.93 -0.18
N TYR A 13 4.32 3.02 -0.91
CA TYR A 13 3.43 3.35 -2.02
C TYR A 13 2.03 3.65 -1.47
N VAL A 14 1.42 4.74 -1.92
CA VAL A 14 0.02 5.06 -1.62
C VAL A 14 -0.75 5.04 -2.91
N GLY A 15 -1.76 4.17 -3.01
CA GLY A 15 -2.49 3.92 -4.25
C GLY A 15 -3.95 3.56 -4.03
N ASP A 16 -4.69 3.53 -5.12
CA ASP A 16 -6.13 3.36 -5.15
C ASP A 16 -6.54 2.39 -6.27
N ALA A 17 -5.73 1.42 -6.62
CA ALA A 17 -6.11 0.50 -7.68
C ALA A 17 -5.63 -0.92 -7.43
N ALA A 18 -6.32 -1.86 -8.07
CA ALA A 18 -5.93 -3.26 -8.06
C ALA A 18 -4.48 -3.42 -8.56
N TRP A 19 -4.09 -2.66 -9.58
CA TRP A 19 -2.72 -2.71 -10.12
C TRP A 19 -1.68 -2.25 -9.10
N ASP A 20 -1.99 -1.28 -8.23
CA ASP A 20 -1.06 -0.88 -7.16
C ASP A 20 -0.79 -2.04 -6.20
N VAL A 21 -1.84 -2.76 -5.81
CA VAL A 21 -1.74 -3.93 -4.92
C VAL A 21 -0.88 -5.02 -5.55
N TYR A 22 -1.11 -5.34 -6.83
CA TYR A 22 -0.33 -6.36 -7.53
C TYR A 22 1.14 -5.94 -7.71
N THR A 23 1.38 -4.71 -8.15
CA THR A 23 2.73 -4.21 -8.38
C THR A 23 3.54 -4.14 -7.09
N THR A 24 2.97 -3.58 -6.03
CA THR A 24 3.67 -3.43 -4.75
C THR A 24 3.90 -4.76 -4.05
N ARG A 25 3.00 -5.75 -4.22
CA ARG A 25 3.28 -7.14 -3.83
C ARG A 25 4.50 -7.69 -4.54
N ASN A 26 4.53 -7.62 -5.87
CA ASN A 26 5.58 -8.23 -6.68
C ASN A 26 6.95 -7.58 -6.48
N LEU A 27 6.97 -6.32 -6.03
CA LEU A 27 8.17 -5.57 -5.71
C LEU A 27 8.55 -5.64 -4.22
N GLU A 28 7.78 -6.37 -3.40
CA GLU A 28 7.93 -6.41 -1.93
C GLU A 28 7.98 -5.00 -1.31
N MET A 29 7.12 -4.10 -1.81
CA MET A 29 7.08 -2.70 -1.44
C MET A 29 5.92 -2.41 -0.48
N ASP A 30 6.20 -1.68 0.61
CA ASP A 30 5.19 -1.25 1.59
C ASP A 30 4.04 -0.50 0.90
N PHE A 31 2.79 -0.80 1.25
CA PHE A 31 1.60 -0.26 0.60
C PHE A 31 0.54 0.27 1.58
N VAL A 32 -0.10 1.39 1.18
CA VAL A 32 -1.34 1.90 1.79
C VAL A 32 -2.38 2.11 0.70
N GLY A 33 -3.53 1.43 0.82
CA GLY A 33 -4.66 1.66 -0.07
C GLY A 33 -5.48 2.89 0.33
N ILE A 34 -6.03 3.61 -0.64
CA ILE A 34 -7.00 4.69 -0.43
C ILE A 34 -8.27 4.41 -1.23
N ARG A 35 -9.44 4.38 -0.57
CA ARG A 35 -10.72 4.03 -1.20
C ARG A 35 -11.91 4.77 -0.60
N HIS A 36 -12.42 5.76 -1.33
CA HIS A 36 -13.53 6.63 -0.89
C HIS A 36 -14.94 6.03 -1.10
N GLY A 37 -15.08 5.00 -1.95
CA GLY A 37 -16.37 4.45 -2.38
C GLY A 37 -16.87 3.24 -1.58
N HIS A 38 -17.98 2.66 -2.06
CA HIS A 38 -18.60 1.46 -1.49
C HIS A 38 -17.79 0.17 -1.70
N ASP A 39 -16.65 0.25 -2.39
CA ASP A 39 -15.75 -0.85 -2.72
C ASP A 39 -14.48 -0.85 -1.84
N HIS A 40 -14.56 -0.29 -0.63
CA HIS A 40 -13.45 -0.17 0.31
C HIS A 40 -12.66 -1.48 0.50
N ASP A 41 -13.38 -2.58 0.61
CA ASP A 41 -12.79 -3.89 0.86
C ASP A 41 -12.13 -4.51 -0.37
N VAL A 42 -12.29 -3.96 -1.59
CA VAL A 42 -11.70 -4.54 -2.80
C VAL A 42 -10.20 -4.68 -2.67
N LEU A 43 -9.50 -3.64 -2.21
CA LEU A 43 -8.04 -3.71 -2.09
C LEU A 43 -7.61 -4.68 -0.97
N LEU A 44 -8.39 -4.79 0.11
CA LEU A 44 -8.17 -5.78 1.17
C LEU A 44 -8.33 -7.21 0.62
N HIS A 45 -9.38 -7.48 -0.15
CA HIS A 45 -9.59 -8.78 -0.80
C HIS A 45 -8.50 -9.12 -1.81
N LEU A 46 -7.89 -8.10 -2.41
CA LEU A 46 -6.75 -8.26 -3.31
C LEU A 46 -5.44 -8.48 -2.56
N GLY A 47 -5.39 -8.28 -1.24
CA GLY A 47 -4.26 -8.57 -0.35
C GLY A 47 -3.60 -7.36 0.29
N ALA A 48 -4.11 -6.14 0.09
CA ALA A 48 -3.66 -4.98 0.87
C ALA A 48 -3.91 -5.23 2.37
N THR A 49 -2.97 -4.81 3.23
CA THR A 49 -3.10 -4.99 4.69
C THR A 49 -3.84 -3.84 5.36
N GLN A 50 -3.96 -2.71 4.68
CA GLN A 50 -4.57 -1.49 5.21
C GLN A 50 -5.08 -0.62 4.06
N VAL A 51 -6.30 -0.11 4.24
CA VAL A 51 -6.98 0.78 3.31
C VAL A 51 -7.65 1.88 4.11
N LEU A 52 -7.47 3.13 3.72
CA LEU A 52 -8.12 4.30 4.33
C LEU A 52 -9.18 4.86 3.38
N SER A 53 -10.26 5.43 3.92
CA SER A 53 -11.32 5.96 3.06
C SER A 53 -10.96 7.28 2.38
N ASN A 54 -10.06 8.05 2.99
CA ASN A 54 -9.60 9.35 2.53
C ASN A 54 -8.40 9.80 3.39
N PHE A 55 -7.90 11.00 3.13
CA PHE A 55 -6.75 11.60 3.80
C PHE A 55 -7.12 12.56 4.95
N LEU A 56 -8.40 12.67 5.33
CA LEU A 56 -8.86 13.73 6.25
C LEU A 56 -8.35 13.56 7.68
N ASN A 57 -8.09 12.32 8.10
CA ASN A 57 -7.51 12.03 9.40
C ASN A 57 -5.99 11.87 9.27
N PHE A 58 -5.26 12.95 9.52
CA PHE A 58 -3.80 12.99 9.40
C PHE A 58 -3.10 11.96 10.30
N ASP A 59 -3.49 11.87 11.57
CA ASP A 59 -2.86 10.92 12.51
C ASP A 59 -3.09 9.47 12.10
N LEU A 60 -4.29 9.16 11.59
CA LEU A 60 -4.59 7.84 11.04
C LEU A 60 -3.75 7.54 9.79
N PHE A 61 -3.58 8.53 8.92
CA PHE A 61 -2.75 8.39 7.72
C PHE A 61 -1.28 8.11 8.09
N ILE A 62 -0.70 8.87 9.02
CA ILE A 62 0.68 8.65 9.48
C ILE A 62 0.83 7.27 10.10
N LYS A 63 -0.12 6.83 10.95
CA LYS A 63 -0.10 5.48 11.52
C LYS A 63 -0.13 4.39 10.45
N ALA A 64 -0.91 4.57 9.40
CA ALA A 64 -0.93 3.63 8.28
C ALA A 64 0.44 3.60 7.56
N ILE A 65 1.05 4.76 7.28
CA ILE A 65 2.38 4.81 6.66
C ILE A 65 3.44 4.11 7.54
N GLU A 66 3.41 4.31 8.86
CA GLU A 66 4.36 3.69 9.79
C GLU A 66 4.19 2.17 9.90
N ALA A 67 2.94 1.69 9.79
CA ALA A 67 2.57 0.28 9.87
C ALA A 67 2.55 -0.42 8.49
N ALA A 68 2.86 0.29 7.41
CA ALA A 68 2.76 -0.26 6.06
C ALA A 68 3.68 -1.47 5.85
N THR A 69 3.15 -2.44 5.14
CA THR A 69 3.81 -3.68 4.73
C THR A 69 3.46 -3.97 3.28
N PRO A 70 4.22 -4.85 2.60
CA PRO A 70 3.83 -5.31 1.28
C PRO A 70 2.48 -6.03 1.32
N PRO A 71 1.66 -5.97 0.26
CA PRO A 71 0.43 -6.73 0.18
C PRO A 71 0.66 -8.24 0.21
N LEU A 72 -0.21 -8.96 0.90
CA LEU A 72 -0.14 -10.42 1.06
C LEU A 72 -0.46 -11.14 -0.24
N ALA A 73 0.25 -12.23 -0.54
CA ALA A 73 -0.12 -13.14 -1.63
C ALA A 73 -1.46 -13.82 -1.30
N ASN A 74 -2.38 -13.83 -2.27
CA ASN A 74 -3.65 -14.52 -2.10
C ASN A 74 -3.42 -15.99 -2.41
N SER A 75 -3.49 -16.86 -1.39
CA SER A 75 -3.19 -18.30 -1.50
C SER A 75 -4.10 -19.11 -2.45
N ALA A 76 -5.02 -18.47 -3.17
CA ALA A 76 -6.09 -19.14 -3.92
C ALA A 76 -6.11 -18.92 -5.45
N ARG A 77 -5.31 -18.04 -6.07
CA ARG A 77 -5.41 -17.79 -7.53
C ARG A 77 -4.10 -17.36 -8.23
N GLU A 78 -2.99 -18.02 -7.93
CA GLU A 78 -1.76 -17.85 -8.72
C GLU A 78 -1.67 -18.92 -9.79
N ASN A 79 -2.51 -18.81 -10.83
CA ASN A 79 -2.38 -19.50 -12.12
C ASN A 79 -3.16 -18.66 -13.15
N ILE A 80 -2.53 -17.60 -13.65
CA ILE A 80 -2.88 -16.97 -14.93
C ILE A 80 -1.62 -17.00 -15.78
#